data_AF-A0A453DV07-F1
#
_entry.id   AF-A0A453DV07-F1
#
_cell.length_a   1.000
_cell.length_b   1.000
_cell.length_c   1.000
_cell.angle_alpha   90.00
_cell.angle_beta   90.00
_cell.angle_gamma   90.00
#
_symmetry.space_group_name_H-M   'P 1'
#
loop_
_entity.id
_entity.type
_entity.pdbx_description
1 polymer ?
#
loop_
_entity_poly.entity_id
_entity_poly.type
_entity_poly.pdbx_seq_one_letter_code
_entity_poly.pdbx_strand_id
1 'polypeptide(L)'
;MDAGEYHLDLVVGYGAVPVIVPRVAGVHAMLDSFEPIHGVLLCEGEDIDPSLYNDGDDEASDALSPQQLEAVRRLHPSDAAVDHEKDSIELLLASRCLERNVPFLGICRGSQVLNVACGGSLYQDVEQELHPQNDAAVCHMDYRNYDGHRHPVRVLPGTPLHDWFAESLLDGDQLMVNSYHHQGVRRLAERFVPMAHAPDGLVEGFYDPDAYNPGEGKFLMGLQFHPERMRKEGSDEFDYPGCAKAYQEFVRAVVAYQAKLAAAHVHGRSAVTTSPKLNREVEKQRKVIGWSFSLAKNMHASSDNTGAQHPAEHRDGDLDAGAEFLESKTALSVQQEKRLKQMGATVRNASAYMNRLKVSEEREAAARALMAKMSVAQLASLAAFYRAMGNVCSEVLDAKLQPPSPTLHE
;
A
#
# COMPACT_ATOMS: atom_id res chain seq x y z
N MET A 1 -0.19 -12.50 -8.30
CA MET A 1 0.48 -11.28 -7.78
C MET A 1 0.22 -11.23 -6.29
N ASP A 2 1.12 -10.64 -5.50
CA ASP A 2 0.84 -10.39 -4.08
C ASP A 2 -0.23 -9.29 -3.96
N ALA A 3 -1.00 -9.26 -2.87
CA ALA A 3 -2.09 -8.29 -2.66
C ALA A 3 -1.62 -6.84 -2.79
N GLY A 4 -0.42 -6.58 -2.25
CA GLY A 4 0.23 -5.28 -2.33
C GLY A 4 0.49 -4.83 -3.77
N GLU A 5 0.77 -5.74 -4.70
CA GLU A 5 1.03 -5.40 -6.10
C GLU A 5 -0.25 -4.88 -6.79
N TYR A 6 -1.42 -5.47 -6.51
CA TYR A 6 -2.69 -5.02 -7.08
C TYR A 6 -3.04 -3.58 -6.67
N HIS A 7 -2.90 -3.24 -5.38
CA HIS A 7 -3.16 -1.88 -4.90
C HIS A 7 -2.25 -0.86 -5.59
N LEU A 8 -0.95 -1.16 -5.68
CA LEU A 8 0.04 -0.27 -6.30
C LEU A 8 -0.26 -0.08 -7.79
N ASP A 9 -0.56 -1.15 -8.52
CA ASP A 9 -0.89 -1.10 -9.95
C ASP A 9 -2.15 -0.28 -10.21
N LEU A 10 -3.18 -0.40 -9.37
CA LEU A 10 -4.42 0.39 -9.50
C LEU A 10 -4.16 1.88 -9.21
N VAL A 11 -3.45 2.20 -8.14
CA VAL A 11 -3.10 3.58 -7.79
C VAL A 11 -2.30 4.25 -8.92
N VAL A 12 -1.28 3.55 -9.46
CA VAL A 12 -0.48 4.02 -10.59
C VAL A 12 -1.32 4.14 -11.86
N GLY A 13 -2.13 3.11 -12.16
CA GLY A 13 -2.97 3.04 -13.35
C GLY A 13 -3.99 4.17 -13.43
N TYR A 14 -4.47 4.68 -12.30
CA TYR A 14 -5.39 5.82 -12.23
C TYR A 14 -4.72 7.18 -12.04
N GLY A 15 -3.38 7.23 -11.99
CA GLY A 15 -2.62 8.47 -12.09
C GLY A 15 -2.10 9.06 -10.77
N ALA A 16 -1.98 8.25 -9.72
CA ALA A 16 -1.31 8.63 -8.47
C ALA A 16 0.01 7.87 -8.29
N VAL A 17 0.92 8.40 -7.46
CA VAL A 17 2.20 7.76 -7.14
C VAL A 17 2.14 7.21 -5.71
N PRO A 18 2.20 5.89 -5.52
CA PRO A 18 2.21 5.30 -4.19
C PRO A 18 3.58 5.47 -3.52
N VAL A 19 3.56 5.77 -2.21
CA VAL A 19 4.73 5.74 -1.33
C VAL A 19 4.43 4.76 -0.22
N ILE A 20 5.26 3.73 -0.07
CA ILE A 20 5.08 2.70 0.96
C ILE A 20 5.67 3.21 2.27
N VAL A 21 4.86 3.19 3.34
CA VAL A 21 5.31 3.49 4.71
C VAL A 21 5.84 2.19 5.33
N PRO A 22 7.12 2.12 5.74
CA PRO A 22 7.68 0.91 6.34
C PRO A 22 7.06 0.60 7.71
N ARG A 23 6.88 -0.70 7.98
CA ARG A 23 6.34 -1.24 9.23
C ARG A 23 7.47 -1.54 10.22
N VAL A 24 8.24 -0.52 10.60
CA VAL A 24 9.37 -0.70 11.52
C VAL A 24 9.30 0.28 12.68
N ALA A 25 9.88 -0.13 13.81
CA ALA A 25 9.87 0.65 15.04
C ALA A 25 10.36 2.08 14.82
N GLY A 26 9.61 3.05 15.36
CA GLY A 26 9.94 4.47 15.30
C GLY A 26 9.47 5.21 14.04
N VAL A 27 8.91 4.52 13.02
CA VAL A 27 8.33 5.20 11.84
C VAL A 27 7.15 6.10 12.23
N HIS A 28 6.35 5.71 13.23
CA HIS A 28 5.25 6.52 13.75
C HIS A 28 5.72 7.93 14.18
N ALA A 29 6.93 8.05 14.74
CA ALA A 29 7.52 9.33 15.16
C ALA A 29 8.07 10.17 14.00
N MET A 30 8.21 9.58 12.80
CA MET A 30 8.77 10.21 11.61
C MET A 30 7.73 10.44 10.50
N LEU A 31 6.43 10.23 10.77
CA LEU A 31 5.38 10.38 9.75
C LEU A 31 5.35 11.77 9.10
N ASP A 32 5.73 12.81 9.83
CA ASP A 32 5.83 14.17 9.27
C ASP A 32 6.88 14.26 8.12
N SER A 33 7.81 13.31 8.01
CA SER A 33 8.77 13.23 6.90
C SER A 33 8.14 12.78 5.57
N PHE A 34 6.93 12.23 5.61
CA PHE A 34 6.17 11.82 4.42
C PHE A 34 5.29 12.96 3.87
N GLU A 35 5.29 14.13 4.51
CA GLU A 35 4.49 15.27 4.08
C GLU A 35 5.08 15.98 2.84
N PRO A 36 4.23 16.52 1.93
CA PRO A 36 2.77 16.51 2.00
C PRO A 36 2.14 15.18 1.61
N ILE A 37 1.25 14.66 2.45
CA ILE A 37 0.42 13.48 2.17
C ILE A 37 -0.87 13.94 1.46
N HIS A 38 -1.07 13.45 0.23
CA HIS A 38 -2.25 13.80 -0.59
C HIS A 38 -3.40 12.80 -0.48
N GLY A 39 -3.10 11.60 0.03
CA GLY A 39 -4.05 10.52 0.22
C GLY A 39 -3.40 9.37 0.97
N VAL A 40 -4.22 8.61 1.69
CA VAL A 40 -3.81 7.39 2.40
C VAL A 40 -4.67 6.23 1.96
N LEU A 41 -4.03 5.13 1.59
CA LEU A 41 -4.66 3.84 1.35
C LEU A 41 -4.14 2.88 2.42
N LEU A 42 -5.01 2.41 3.31
CA LEU A 42 -4.68 1.34 4.25
C LEU A 42 -5.26 0.03 3.73
N CYS A 43 -4.40 -0.98 3.63
CA CYS A 43 -4.73 -2.28 3.07
C CYS A 43 -5.02 -3.31 4.19
N GLU A 44 -5.06 -4.57 3.80
CA GLU A 44 -5.23 -5.72 4.69
C GLU A 44 -4.05 -5.98 5.65
N GLY A 45 -4.33 -6.80 6.66
CA GLY A 45 -3.33 -7.54 7.43
C GLY A 45 -3.91 -8.02 8.76
N GLU A 46 -3.05 -8.12 9.76
CA GLU A 46 -3.31 -8.78 11.05
C GLU A 46 -4.23 -7.99 12.00
N ASP A 47 -4.80 -8.65 13.01
CA ASP A 47 -5.76 -8.08 13.96
C ASP A 47 -5.30 -6.80 14.65
N ILE A 48 -6.26 -5.90 14.90
CA ILE A 48 -6.04 -4.69 15.70
C ILE A 48 -6.10 -5.06 17.19
N ASP A 49 -5.18 -4.53 17.99
CA ASP A 49 -5.18 -4.73 19.45
C ASP A 49 -6.53 -4.34 20.08
N PRO A 50 -7.25 -5.27 20.74
CA PRO A 50 -8.53 -4.98 21.39
C PRO A 50 -8.49 -3.87 22.43
N SER A 51 -7.33 -3.60 23.05
CA SER A 51 -7.19 -2.48 24.00
C SER A 51 -7.37 -1.10 23.37
N LEU A 52 -7.35 -1.00 22.03
CA LEU A 52 -7.50 0.25 21.28
C LEU A 52 -8.97 0.63 21.02
N TYR A 53 -9.92 -0.29 21.25
CA TYR A 53 -11.34 -0.05 20.97
C TYR A 53 -12.31 -0.63 22.02
N ASN A 54 -11.79 -1.26 23.07
CA ASN A 54 -12.57 -1.69 24.22
C ASN A 54 -12.54 -0.58 25.29
N ASP A 55 -13.47 0.36 25.21
CA ASP A 55 -13.54 1.50 26.15
C ASP A 55 -14.07 1.14 27.55
N GLY A 56 -14.13 -0.14 27.92
CA GLY A 56 -14.62 -0.61 29.22
C GLY A 56 -16.14 -0.48 29.44
N ASP A 57 -16.84 0.21 28.52
CA ASP A 57 -18.31 0.37 28.49
C ASP A 57 -19.03 -0.76 27.72
N ASP A 58 -18.30 -1.54 26.91
CA ASP A 58 -18.84 -2.78 26.33
C ASP A 58 -18.94 -3.81 27.47
N GLU A 59 -20.15 -3.97 28.00
CA GLU A 59 -20.55 -4.93 29.04
C GLU A 59 -19.67 -6.18 28.98
N ALA A 60 -18.96 -6.45 30.08
CA ALA A 60 -18.07 -7.61 30.25
C ALA A 60 -18.76 -8.98 30.04
N SER A 61 -20.05 -9.02 29.70
CA SER A 61 -20.81 -10.22 29.34
C SER A 61 -20.56 -10.74 27.93
N ASP A 62 -20.12 -9.88 27.00
CA ASP A 62 -19.99 -10.23 25.57
C ASP A 62 -18.54 -10.39 25.11
N ALA A 63 -17.58 -10.16 26.00
CA ALA A 63 -16.17 -10.36 25.70
C ALA A 63 -15.87 -11.87 25.60
N LEU A 64 -15.14 -12.27 24.56
CA LEU A 64 -14.70 -13.65 24.39
C LEU A 64 -13.89 -14.13 25.61
N SER A 65 -14.25 -15.31 26.13
CA SER A 65 -13.48 -15.94 27.21
C SER A 65 -12.05 -16.23 26.76
N PRO A 66 -11.07 -16.37 27.67
CA PRO A 66 -9.70 -16.73 27.31
C PRO A 66 -9.59 -18.01 26.47
N GLN A 67 -10.53 -18.94 26.65
CA GLN A 67 -10.60 -20.19 25.89
C GLN A 67 -11.10 -19.97 24.46
N GLN A 68 -12.06 -19.07 24.27
CA GLN A 68 -12.53 -18.67 22.95
C GLN A 68 -11.46 -17.87 22.20
N LEU A 69 -10.78 -16.92 22.86
CA LEU A 69 -9.66 -16.17 22.26
C LEU A 69 -8.52 -17.10 21.81
N GLU A 70 -8.21 -18.11 22.62
CA GLU A 70 -7.23 -19.13 22.26
C GLU A 70 -7.72 -20.00 21.08
N ALA A 71 -9.02 -20.29 20.99
CA ALA A 71 -9.59 -20.98 19.85
C ALA A 71 -9.51 -20.15 18.56
N VAL A 72 -9.83 -18.85 18.64
CA VAL A 72 -9.69 -17.88 17.53
C VAL A 72 -8.24 -17.84 17.05
N ARG A 73 -7.27 -17.69 17.95
CA ARG A 73 -5.83 -17.69 17.58
C ARG A 73 -5.36 -18.98 16.91
N ARG A 74 -5.96 -20.13 17.26
CA ARG A 74 -5.66 -21.41 16.60
C ARG A 74 -6.33 -21.54 15.25
N LEU A 75 -7.52 -20.98 15.10
CA LEU A 75 -8.28 -20.98 13.86
C LEU A 75 -7.65 -20.01 12.84
N HIS A 76 -7.15 -18.87 13.31
CA HIS A 76 -6.58 -17.77 12.52
C HIS A 76 -5.11 -17.50 12.85
N PRO A 77 -4.19 -18.48 12.71
CA PRO A 77 -2.82 -18.37 13.21
C PRO A 77 -1.95 -17.33 12.49
N SER A 78 -2.34 -16.91 11.28
CA SER A 78 -1.63 -15.90 10.49
C SER A 78 -2.21 -14.49 10.67
N ASP A 79 -3.46 -14.39 11.12
CA ASP A 79 -4.21 -13.12 11.15
C ASP A 79 -4.39 -12.62 12.58
N ALA A 80 -4.58 -13.50 13.57
CA ALA A 80 -4.82 -13.14 14.98
C ALA A 80 -3.59 -12.61 15.75
N ALA A 81 -2.48 -12.33 15.06
CA ALA A 81 -1.28 -11.78 15.67
C ALA A 81 -1.36 -10.25 15.75
N VAL A 82 -1.27 -9.68 16.94
CA VAL A 82 -1.28 -8.22 17.10
C VAL A 82 0.09 -7.63 16.78
N ASP A 83 0.12 -6.64 15.88
CA ASP A 83 1.31 -5.83 15.59
C ASP A 83 1.11 -4.40 16.10
N HIS A 84 1.58 -4.15 17.32
CA HIS A 84 1.43 -2.85 17.99
C HIS A 84 2.13 -1.69 17.23
N GLU A 85 3.22 -1.95 16.52
CA GLU A 85 3.90 -0.90 15.74
C GLU A 85 3.06 -0.52 14.53
N LYS A 86 2.49 -1.51 13.84
CA LYS A 86 1.57 -1.30 12.73
C LYS A 86 0.30 -0.57 13.19
N ASP A 87 -0.31 -1.00 14.30
CA ASP A 87 -1.47 -0.33 14.89
C ASP A 87 -1.15 1.15 15.18
N SER A 88 -0.01 1.42 15.79
CA SER A 88 0.42 2.78 16.13
C SER A 88 0.63 3.66 14.89
N ILE A 89 1.27 3.13 13.85
CA ILE A 89 1.50 3.86 12.59
C ILE A 89 0.17 4.17 11.90
N GLU A 90 -0.69 3.16 11.77
CA GLU A 90 -1.90 3.25 10.98
C GLU A 90 -3.00 4.08 11.66
N LEU A 91 -3.17 3.95 12.98
CA LEU A 91 -4.10 4.82 13.73
C LEU A 91 -3.64 6.28 13.71
N LEU A 92 -2.33 6.53 13.79
CA LEU A 92 -1.79 7.89 13.68
C LEU A 92 -2.01 8.47 12.27
N LEU A 93 -1.80 7.67 11.21
CA LEU A 93 -2.12 8.08 9.83
C LEU A 93 -3.62 8.36 9.65
N ALA A 94 -4.50 7.47 10.17
CA ALA A 94 -5.94 7.65 10.11
C ALA A 94 -6.37 8.94 10.84
N SER A 95 -5.86 9.17 12.05
CA SER A 95 -6.10 10.38 12.83
C SER A 95 -5.69 11.65 12.06
N ARG A 96 -4.49 11.68 11.48
CA ARG A 96 -4.03 12.81 10.66
C ARG A 96 -4.91 13.03 9.43
N CYS A 97 -5.42 11.97 8.81
CA CYS A 97 -6.35 12.09 7.70
C CYS A 97 -7.68 12.71 8.13
N LEU A 98 -8.21 12.29 9.28
CA LEU A 98 -9.44 12.81 9.86
C LEU A 98 -9.33 14.29 10.25
N GLU A 99 -8.21 14.69 10.85
CA GLU A 99 -7.94 16.09 11.25
C GLU A 99 -7.84 17.03 10.04
N ARG A 100 -7.21 16.56 8.96
CA ARG A 100 -6.90 17.40 7.78
C ARG A 100 -7.83 17.19 6.61
N ASN A 101 -8.79 16.26 6.71
CA ASN A 101 -9.62 15.78 5.62
C ASN A 101 -8.79 15.32 4.40
N VAL A 102 -7.67 14.62 4.66
CA VAL A 102 -6.90 13.96 3.60
C VAL A 102 -7.73 12.79 3.09
N PRO A 103 -7.87 12.61 1.76
CA PRO A 103 -8.51 11.43 1.19
C PRO A 103 -7.96 10.12 1.78
N PHE A 104 -8.86 9.27 2.25
CA PHE A 104 -8.56 8.00 2.90
C PHE A 104 -9.45 6.89 2.34
N LEU A 105 -8.82 5.80 1.89
CA LEU A 105 -9.48 4.53 1.57
C LEU A 105 -8.93 3.44 2.48
N GLY A 106 -9.79 2.81 3.27
CA GLY A 106 -9.46 1.63 4.07
C GLY A 106 -10.06 0.38 3.46
N ILE A 107 -9.25 -0.66 3.27
CA ILE A 107 -9.69 -1.97 2.75
C ILE A 107 -9.41 -3.05 3.79
N CYS A 108 -10.42 -3.88 4.06
CA CYS A 108 -10.38 -4.91 5.09
C CYS A 108 -9.94 -4.32 6.43
N ARG A 109 -8.78 -4.72 6.95
CA ARG A 109 -8.18 -4.14 8.16
C ARG A 109 -8.10 -2.61 8.11
N GLY A 110 -7.76 -2.01 6.97
CA GLY A 110 -7.71 -0.55 6.83
C GLY A 110 -9.06 0.14 7.11
N SER A 111 -10.18 -0.52 6.80
CA SER A 111 -11.52 -0.03 7.15
C SER A 111 -11.75 -0.09 8.66
N GLN A 112 -11.29 -1.15 9.31
CA GLN A 112 -11.41 -1.34 10.76
C GLN A 112 -10.59 -0.30 11.52
N VAL A 113 -9.36 0.00 11.07
CA VAL A 113 -8.53 1.08 11.62
C VAL A 113 -9.25 2.43 11.55
N LEU A 114 -9.89 2.75 10.42
CA LEU A 114 -10.63 4.00 10.27
C LEU A 114 -11.81 4.09 11.24
N ASN A 115 -12.54 2.98 11.43
CA ASN A 115 -13.63 2.91 12.39
C ASN A 115 -13.15 3.13 13.83
N VAL A 116 -12.09 2.42 14.24
CA VAL A 116 -11.48 2.54 15.58
C VAL A 116 -10.94 3.95 15.81
N ALA A 117 -10.28 4.56 14.83
CA ALA A 117 -9.77 5.93 14.92
C ALA A 117 -10.87 6.99 15.14
N CYS A 118 -12.13 6.66 14.86
CA CYS A 118 -13.30 7.51 15.10
C CYS A 118 -14.14 7.08 16.33
N GLY A 119 -13.65 6.16 17.17
CA GLY A 119 -14.33 5.70 18.38
C GLY A 119 -15.34 4.55 18.17
N GLY A 120 -15.30 3.89 17.00
CA GLY A 120 -16.02 2.65 16.77
C GLY A 120 -15.32 1.44 17.42
N SER A 121 -16.00 0.29 17.47
CA SER A 121 -15.43 -0.97 17.98
C SER A 121 -15.57 -2.12 17.00
N LEU A 122 -14.83 -3.20 17.25
CA LEU A 122 -14.76 -4.39 16.40
C LEU A 122 -15.23 -5.63 17.15
N TYR A 123 -15.75 -6.60 16.40
CA TYR A 123 -15.79 -7.99 16.84
C TYR A 123 -14.36 -8.53 16.77
N GLN A 124 -13.88 -9.15 17.84
CA GLN A 124 -12.61 -9.87 17.83
C GLN A 124 -12.70 -11.15 17.00
N ASP A 125 -13.90 -11.74 16.95
CA ASP A 125 -14.24 -12.78 15.99
C ASP A 125 -15.73 -12.77 15.67
N VAL A 126 -16.07 -12.47 14.42
CA VAL A 126 -17.45 -12.37 13.94
C VAL A 126 -18.18 -13.71 14.09
N GLU A 127 -17.53 -14.85 13.80
CA GLU A 127 -18.20 -16.15 13.89
C GLU A 127 -18.51 -16.53 15.35
N GLN A 128 -17.61 -16.25 16.29
CA GLN A 128 -17.83 -16.53 17.70
C GLN A 128 -18.82 -15.57 18.37
N GLU A 129 -18.87 -14.30 17.95
CA GLU A 129 -19.67 -13.27 18.62
C GLU A 129 -21.03 -13.04 17.97
N LEU A 130 -21.10 -13.02 16.63
CA LEU A 130 -22.31 -12.65 15.88
C LEU A 130 -23.20 -13.86 15.54
N HIS A 131 -22.62 -15.01 15.18
CA HIS A 131 -23.41 -16.18 14.76
C HIS A 131 -24.32 -16.75 15.85
N PRO A 132 -23.92 -16.83 17.14
CA PRO A 132 -24.81 -17.36 18.18
C PRO A 132 -26.08 -16.54 18.37
N GLN A 133 -26.10 -15.31 17.88
CA GLN A 133 -27.17 -14.32 18.05
C GLN A 133 -28.01 -14.16 16.77
N ASN A 134 -27.62 -14.82 15.66
CA ASN A 134 -28.22 -14.58 14.34
C ASN A 134 -28.44 -15.87 13.53
N ASP A 135 -29.71 -16.16 13.22
CA ASP A 135 -30.11 -17.30 12.37
C ASP A 135 -29.62 -17.18 10.90
N ALA A 136 -29.13 -16.02 10.49
CA ALA A 136 -28.58 -15.73 9.17
C ALA A 136 -27.04 -15.70 9.14
N ALA A 137 -26.38 -16.51 9.99
CA ALA A 137 -24.92 -16.62 10.09
C ALA A 137 -24.23 -16.74 8.72
N VAL A 138 -23.19 -15.93 8.51
CA VAL A 138 -22.39 -15.89 7.28
C VAL A 138 -20.96 -16.31 7.59
N CYS A 139 -20.40 -17.23 6.80
CA CYS A 139 -18.96 -17.52 6.88
C CYS A 139 -18.21 -16.37 6.21
N HIS A 140 -17.39 -15.64 6.97
CA HIS A 140 -16.60 -14.51 6.49
C HIS A 140 -15.16 -14.89 6.15
N MET A 141 -14.70 -16.04 6.62
CA MET A 141 -13.37 -16.56 6.31
C MET A 141 -13.39 -18.08 6.08
N ASP A 142 -13.19 -18.51 4.84
CA ASP A 142 -13.10 -19.92 4.50
C ASP A 142 -11.69 -20.28 4.01
N TYR A 143 -10.85 -20.79 4.92
CA TYR A 143 -9.49 -21.25 4.58
C TYR A 143 -9.46 -22.44 3.60
N ARG A 144 -10.57 -23.17 3.39
CA ARG A 144 -10.64 -24.27 2.42
C ARG A 144 -10.87 -23.77 1.00
N ASN A 145 -11.48 -22.60 0.87
CA ASN A 145 -11.77 -21.93 -0.40
C ASN A 145 -11.28 -20.48 -0.37
N TYR A 146 -10.08 -20.24 0.16
CA TYR A 146 -9.60 -18.89 0.51
C TYR A 146 -9.78 -17.89 -0.65
N ASP A 147 -9.17 -18.15 -1.81
CA ASP A 147 -9.22 -17.23 -2.95
C ASP A 147 -10.60 -17.14 -3.64
N GLY A 148 -11.44 -18.17 -3.49
CA GLY A 148 -12.72 -18.30 -4.19
C GLY A 148 -13.95 -17.97 -3.34
N HIS A 149 -13.77 -17.73 -2.04
CA HIS A 149 -14.87 -17.55 -1.11
C HIS A 149 -15.59 -16.22 -1.32
N ARG A 150 -16.91 -16.28 -1.34
CA ARG A 150 -17.79 -15.11 -1.49
C ARG A 150 -19.07 -15.28 -0.70
N HIS A 151 -19.59 -14.17 -0.20
CA HIS A 151 -20.92 -14.10 0.41
C HIS A 151 -21.71 -12.92 -0.16
N PRO A 152 -23.06 -12.95 -0.05
CA PRO A 152 -23.86 -11.81 -0.46
C PRO A 152 -23.71 -10.67 0.54
N VAL A 153 -23.87 -9.44 0.04
CA VAL A 153 -24.12 -8.24 0.81
C VAL A 153 -25.28 -7.49 0.18
N ARG A 154 -26.07 -6.80 1.01
CA ARG A 154 -27.07 -5.84 0.56
C ARG A 154 -26.43 -4.46 0.51
N VAL A 155 -26.34 -3.86 -0.67
CA VAL A 155 -25.84 -2.51 -0.88
C VAL A 155 -26.99 -1.52 -0.67
N LEU A 156 -26.75 -0.47 0.12
CA LEU A 156 -27.79 0.49 0.50
C LEU A 156 -27.97 1.55 -0.59
N PRO A 157 -29.21 1.76 -1.11
CA PRO A 157 -29.48 2.79 -2.10
C PRO A 157 -29.08 4.20 -1.65
N GLY A 158 -28.68 5.05 -2.60
CA GLY A 158 -28.28 6.43 -2.33
C GLY A 158 -26.90 6.59 -1.68
N THR A 159 -26.11 5.52 -1.65
CA THR A 159 -24.72 5.54 -1.18
C THR A 159 -23.74 5.47 -2.36
N PRO A 160 -22.49 5.94 -2.19
CA PRO A 160 -21.46 5.82 -3.23
C PRO A 160 -21.30 4.41 -3.79
N LEU A 161 -21.35 3.41 -2.91
CA LEU A 161 -21.17 2.01 -3.29
C LEU A 161 -22.32 1.52 -4.19
N HIS A 162 -23.55 1.96 -3.94
CA HIS A 162 -24.69 1.63 -4.80
C HIS A 162 -24.49 2.15 -6.21
N ASP A 163 -24.08 3.41 -6.36
CA ASP A 163 -23.80 4.01 -7.67
C ASP A 163 -22.69 3.29 -8.42
N TRP A 164 -21.63 2.85 -7.71
CA TRP A 164 -20.50 2.16 -8.32
C TRP A 164 -20.87 0.78 -8.85
N PHE A 165 -21.77 0.08 -8.16
CA PHE A 165 -22.15 -1.29 -8.46
C PHE A 165 -23.54 -1.42 -9.10
N ALA A 166 -24.22 -0.32 -9.44
CA ALA A 166 -25.60 -0.30 -9.93
C ALA A 166 -25.89 -1.30 -11.06
N GLU A 167 -24.94 -1.49 -11.99
CA GLU A 167 -25.08 -2.43 -13.12
C GLU A 167 -24.84 -3.91 -12.73
N SER A 168 -24.26 -4.14 -11.56
CA SER A 168 -23.89 -5.46 -11.02
C SER A 168 -24.85 -5.95 -9.92
N LEU A 169 -25.77 -5.09 -9.45
CA LEU A 169 -26.70 -5.45 -8.37
C LEU A 169 -27.72 -6.47 -8.88
N LEU A 170 -27.91 -7.51 -8.08
CA LEU A 170 -28.98 -8.49 -8.20
C LEU A 170 -30.27 -7.97 -7.55
N ASP A 171 -31.36 -8.72 -7.68
CA ASP A 171 -32.63 -8.41 -7.04
C ASP A 171 -32.46 -8.12 -5.54
N GLY A 172 -33.08 -7.03 -5.08
CA GLY A 172 -32.99 -6.60 -3.67
C GLY A 172 -31.68 -5.88 -3.31
N ASP A 173 -31.01 -5.28 -4.29
CA ASP A 173 -29.73 -4.55 -4.13
C ASP A 173 -28.60 -5.46 -3.60
N GLN A 174 -28.58 -6.72 -4.02
CA GLN A 174 -27.58 -7.69 -3.57
C GLN A 174 -26.32 -7.71 -4.46
N LEU A 175 -25.16 -7.90 -3.85
CA LEU A 175 -23.87 -8.06 -4.52
C LEU A 175 -23.11 -9.23 -3.89
N MET A 176 -22.44 -10.07 -4.69
CA MET A 176 -21.56 -11.13 -4.18
C MET A 176 -20.14 -10.61 -4.04
N VAL A 177 -19.65 -10.46 -2.81
CA VAL A 177 -18.30 -9.95 -2.52
C VAL A 177 -17.39 -11.06 -2.03
N ASN A 178 -16.08 -10.90 -2.25
CA ASN A 178 -15.08 -11.79 -1.65
C ASN A 178 -14.85 -11.48 -0.18
N SER A 179 -14.35 -12.46 0.57
CA SER A 179 -14.20 -12.30 2.01
C SER A 179 -12.99 -13.06 2.57
N TYR A 180 -12.19 -12.33 3.34
CA TYR A 180 -10.92 -12.78 3.93
C TYR A 180 -10.76 -12.18 5.33
N HIS A 181 -11.83 -12.09 6.11
CA HIS A 181 -11.81 -11.43 7.42
C HIS A 181 -12.57 -12.25 8.46
N HIS A 182 -12.03 -12.27 9.68
CA HIS A 182 -12.70 -12.86 10.84
C HIS A 182 -13.00 -11.80 11.91
N GLN A 183 -12.25 -10.69 11.94
CA GLN A 183 -12.66 -9.44 12.59
C GLN A 183 -13.56 -8.61 11.68
N GLY A 184 -14.44 -7.82 12.28
CA GLY A 184 -15.32 -6.91 11.54
C GLY A 184 -15.90 -5.81 12.45
N VAL A 185 -16.57 -4.81 11.87
CA VAL A 185 -17.14 -3.69 12.62
C VAL A 185 -18.29 -4.15 13.51
N ARG A 186 -18.16 -3.95 14.84
CA ARG A 186 -19.21 -4.18 15.84
C ARG A 186 -20.05 -2.94 16.06
N ARG A 187 -19.40 -1.84 16.40
CA ARG A 187 -20.03 -0.51 16.53
C ARG A 187 -19.40 0.40 15.49
N LEU A 188 -20.20 0.78 14.50
CA LEU A 188 -19.78 1.79 13.53
C LEU A 188 -19.71 3.15 14.23
N ALA A 189 -18.61 3.88 14.06
CA ALA A 189 -18.45 5.20 14.64
C ALA A 189 -19.54 6.17 14.13
N GLU A 190 -20.03 7.06 15.00
CA GLU A 190 -21.17 7.98 14.71
C GLU A 190 -20.95 8.87 13.48
N ARG A 191 -19.68 9.13 13.14
CA ARG A 191 -19.27 9.91 11.98
C ARG A 191 -19.62 9.24 10.64
N PHE A 192 -19.81 7.93 10.62
CA PHE A 192 -19.96 7.17 9.38
C PHE A 192 -21.38 6.68 9.15
N VAL A 193 -21.74 6.56 7.88
CA VAL A 193 -22.98 5.94 7.41
C VAL A 193 -22.64 4.63 6.70
N PRO A 194 -23.33 3.52 6.99
CA PRO A 194 -23.10 2.25 6.30
C PRO A 194 -23.50 2.35 4.82
N MET A 195 -22.83 1.58 3.98
CA MET A 195 -23.11 1.43 2.55
C MET A 195 -23.50 0.01 2.16
N ALA A 196 -23.09 -1.00 2.94
CA ALA A 196 -23.47 -2.38 2.72
C ALA A 196 -23.52 -3.17 4.03
N HIS A 197 -24.40 -4.16 4.07
CA HIS A 197 -24.48 -5.14 5.16
C HIS A 197 -24.47 -6.56 4.62
N ALA A 198 -23.77 -7.46 5.30
CA ALA A 198 -23.97 -8.89 5.12
C ALA A 198 -25.33 -9.34 5.73
N PRO A 199 -25.87 -10.51 5.33
CA PRO A 199 -27.12 -11.05 5.89
C PRO A 199 -27.17 -11.16 7.42
N ASP A 200 -26.03 -11.37 8.06
CA ASP A 200 -25.89 -11.43 9.52
C ASP A 200 -25.86 -10.03 10.20
N GLY A 201 -25.96 -8.96 9.40
CA GLY A 201 -25.99 -7.58 9.85
C GLY A 201 -24.62 -6.89 9.88
N LEU A 202 -23.52 -7.63 9.67
CA LEU A 202 -22.17 -7.06 9.69
C LEU A 202 -22.03 -5.95 8.64
N VAL A 203 -21.44 -4.82 9.03
CA VAL A 203 -21.18 -3.71 8.10
C VAL A 203 -20.02 -4.08 7.18
N GLU A 204 -20.27 -4.02 5.87
CA GLU A 204 -19.32 -4.43 4.83
C GLU A 204 -18.71 -3.25 4.05
N GLY A 205 -19.25 -2.06 4.29
CA GLY A 205 -18.69 -0.81 3.79
C GLY A 205 -19.37 0.38 4.43
N PHE A 206 -18.65 1.48 4.58
CA PHE A 206 -19.16 2.72 5.18
C PHE A 206 -18.38 3.93 4.67
N TYR A 207 -18.96 5.12 4.80
CA TYR A 207 -18.33 6.37 4.37
C TYR A 207 -18.76 7.54 5.27
N ASP A 208 -17.97 8.62 5.24
CA ASP A 208 -18.34 9.88 5.87
C ASP A 208 -19.16 10.74 4.87
N PRO A 209 -20.45 11.01 5.12
CA PRO A 209 -21.27 11.80 4.21
C PRO A 209 -20.84 13.27 4.12
N ASP A 210 -20.22 13.84 5.17
CA ASP A 210 -19.75 15.23 5.20
C ASP A 210 -18.36 15.38 4.54
N ALA A 211 -17.61 14.27 4.46
CA ALA A 211 -16.31 14.16 3.82
C ALA A 211 -16.32 13.29 2.54
N TYR A 212 -17.45 13.25 1.82
CA TYR A 212 -17.53 12.59 0.51
C TYR A 212 -17.89 13.57 -0.61
N ASN A 213 -16.86 14.01 -1.34
CA ASN A 213 -16.97 14.69 -2.62
C ASN A 213 -15.61 14.54 -3.33
N PRO A 214 -15.42 13.48 -4.13
CA PRO A 214 -14.14 13.21 -4.78
C PRO A 214 -13.65 14.37 -5.65
N GLY A 215 -14.56 15.14 -6.26
CA GLY A 215 -14.20 16.30 -7.08
C GLY A 215 -13.61 17.47 -6.29
N GLU A 216 -13.87 17.53 -4.98
CA GLU A 216 -13.37 18.58 -4.07
C GLU A 216 -12.25 18.10 -3.15
N GLY A 217 -11.75 16.88 -3.38
CA GLY A 217 -10.70 16.28 -2.58
C GLY A 217 -11.16 15.78 -1.22
N LYS A 218 -12.43 15.39 -1.10
CA LYS A 218 -13.00 14.77 0.10
C LYS A 218 -13.34 13.32 -0.19
N PHE A 219 -12.76 12.40 0.56
CA PHE A 219 -13.03 10.97 0.43
C PHE A 219 -12.61 10.28 1.72
N LEU A 220 -13.53 9.92 2.62
CA LEU A 220 -13.23 9.06 3.77
C LEU A 220 -14.15 7.85 3.72
N MET A 221 -13.58 6.67 3.51
CA MET A 221 -14.33 5.45 3.26
C MET A 221 -13.60 4.19 3.75
N GLY A 222 -14.37 3.24 4.26
CA GLY A 222 -13.94 1.87 4.56
C GLY A 222 -14.74 0.84 3.78
N LEU A 223 -14.06 -0.17 3.23
CA LEU A 223 -14.66 -1.36 2.63
C LEU A 223 -14.06 -2.60 3.30
N GLN A 224 -14.90 -3.54 3.73
CA GLN A 224 -14.45 -4.74 4.43
C GLN A 224 -14.02 -5.84 3.45
N PHE A 225 -14.74 -5.98 2.33
CA PHE A 225 -14.34 -6.84 1.21
C PHE A 225 -13.19 -6.23 0.36
N HIS A 226 -12.69 -7.00 -0.61
CA HIS A 226 -11.48 -6.71 -1.37
C HIS A 226 -11.76 -6.47 -2.86
N PRO A 227 -12.18 -5.25 -3.27
CA PRO A 227 -12.48 -4.96 -4.67
C PRO A 227 -11.27 -5.20 -5.59
N GLU A 228 -10.03 -5.05 -5.10
CA GLU A 228 -8.81 -5.34 -5.86
C GLU A 228 -8.57 -6.81 -6.14
N ARG A 229 -9.31 -7.73 -5.53
CA ARG A 229 -9.22 -9.18 -5.76
C ARG A 229 -10.42 -9.75 -6.50
N MET A 230 -11.46 -8.96 -6.74
CA MET A 230 -12.63 -9.39 -7.49
C MET A 230 -12.31 -9.36 -8.99
N ARG A 231 -11.85 -10.49 -9.51
CA ARG A 231 -11.36 -10.66 -10.89
C ARG A 231 -12.08 -11.80 -11.58
N LYS A 232 -12.18 -11.71 -12.90
CA LYS A 232 -12.63 -12.82 -13.74
C LYS A 232 -11.61 -13.95 -13.67
N GLU A 233 -12.10 -15.19 -13.70
CA GLU A 233 -11.23 -16.36 -13.64
C GLU A 233 -10.20 -16.37 -14.78
N GLY A 234 -8.91 -16.49 -14.42
CA GLY A 234 -7.81 -16.51 -15.39
C GLY A 234 -7.49 -15.18 -16.06
N SER A 235 -7.99 -14.04 -15.54
CA SER A 235 -7.78 -12.70 -16.10
C SER A 235 -7.50 -11.65 -15.03
N ASP A 236 -6.78 -10.58 -15.39
CA ASP A 236 -6.58 -9.40 -14.55
C ASP A 236 -7.76 -8.39 -14.64
N GLU A 237 -8.78 -8.70 -15.45
CA GLU A 237 -10.00 -7.90 -15.54
C GLU A 237 -10.89 -8.07 -14.30
N PHE A 238 -11.44 -6.96 -13.81
CA PHE A 238 -12.50 -6.98 -12.80
C PHE A 238 -13.73 -7.74 -13.29
N ASP A 239 -14.34 -8.52 -12.40
CA ASP A 239 -15.64 -9.17 -12.64
C ASP A 239 -16.80 -8.18 -12.53
N TYR A 240 -16.68 -7.17 -11.66
CA TYR A 240 -17.61 -6.05 -11.55
C TYR A 240 -16.96 -4.72 -11.94
N PRO A 241 -17.59 -3.90 -12.81
CA PRO A 241 -17.10 -2.57 -13.14
C PRO A 241 -16.90 -1.66 -11.93
N GLY A 242 -17.73 -1.82 -10.89
CA GLY A 242 -17.68 -1.06 -9.65
C GLY A 242 -16.39 -1.23 -8.84
N CYS A 243 -15.67 -2.36 -8.99
CA CYS A 243 -14.41 -2.58 -8.28
C CYS A 243 -13.33 -1.55 -8.67
N ALA A 244 -13.31 -1.14 -9.95
CA ALA A 244 -12.42 -0.08 -10.41
C ALA A 244 -12.79 1.29 -9.84
N LYS A 245 -14.09 1.55 -9.60
CA LYS A 245 -14.60 2.86 -9.15
C LYS A 245 -14.08 3.27 -7.79
N ALA A 246 -13.93 2.33 -6.85
CA ALA A 246 -13.38 2.62 -5.53
C ALA A 246 -12.00 3.32 -5.62
N TYR A 247 -11.13 2.81 -6.47
CA TYR A 247 -9.80 3.37 -6.70
C TYR A 247 -9.82 4.62 -7.57
N GLN A 248 -10.67 4.67 -8.60
CA GLN A 248 -10.80 5.85 -9.46
C GLN A 248 -11.28 7.06 -8.68
N GLU A 249 -12.32 6.92 -7.85
CA GLU A 249 -12.84 8.02 -7.05
C GLU A 249 -11.88 8.40 -5.92
N PHE A 250 -11.19 7.42 -5.31
CA PHE A 250 -10.12 7.72 -4.36
C PHE A 250 -9.01 8.56 -5.00
N VAL A 251 -8.44 8.12 -6.13
CA VAL A 251 -7.37 8.86 -6.82
C VAL A 251 -7.86 10.22 -7.33
N ARG A 252 -9.09 10.31 -7.81
CA ARG A 252 -9.72 11.60 -8.16
C ARG A 252 -9.73 12.55 -6.97
N ALA A 253 -10.09 12.08 -5.78
CA ALA A 253 -10.03 12.86 -4.54
C ALA A 253 -8.60 13.27 -4.18
N VAL A 254 -7.63 12.35 -4.29
CA VAL A 254 -6.21 12.65 -4.04
C VAL A 254 -5.70 13.78 -4.94
N VAL A 255 -6.00 13.72 -6.23
CA VAL A 255 -5.59 14.75 -7.21
C VAL A 255 -6.27 16.10 -6.90
N ALA A 256 -7.56 16.09 -6.60
CA ALA A 256 -8.30 17.31 -6.24
C ALA A 256 -7.77 17.93 -4.93
N TYR A 257 -7.46 17.10 -3.93
CA TYR A 257 -6.89 17.52 -2.65
C TYR A 257 -5.50 18.14 -2.84
N GLN A 258 -4.63 17.51 -3.65
CA GLN A 258 -3.33 18.07 -4.03
C GLN A 258 -3.46 19.44 -4.69
N ALA A 259 -4.38 19.58 -5.65
CA ALA A 259 -4.61 20.84 -6.34
C ALA A 259 -5.08 21.94 -5.37
N LYS A 260 -5.94 21.60 -4.41
CA LYS A 260 -6.41 22.51 -3.35
C LYS A 260 -5.27 22.95 -2.44
N LEU A 261 -4.41 22.03 -1.99
CA LEU A 261 -3.23 22.36 -1.19
C LEU A 261 -2.29 23.29 -1.94
N ALA A 262 -2.01 23.01 -3.22
CA ALA A 262 -1.18 23.87 -4.05
C ALA A 262 -1.79 25.28 -4.21
N ALA A 263 -3.11 25.37 -4.43
CA ALA A 263 -3.81 26.64 -4.53
C ALA A 263 -3.78 27.43 -3.20
N ALA A 264 -3.94 26.77 -2.05
CA ALA A 264 -3.87 27.40 -0.73
C ALA A 264 -2.46 27.97 -0.45
N HIS A 265 -1.40 27.26 -0.85
CA HIS A 265 -0.03 27.75 -0.75
C HIS A 265 0.24 28.97 -1.64
N VAL A 266 -0.43 29.08 -2.79
CA VAL A 266 -0.34 30.26 -3.67
C VAL A 266 -1.09 31.46 -3.09
N HIS A 267 -2.28 31.27 -2.49
CA HIS A 267 -3.07 32.36 -1.89
C HIS A 267 -2.55 32.82 -0.52
N GLY A 268 -1.86 31.96 0.23
CA GLY A 268 -1.14 32.33 1.46
C GLY A 268 0.12 33.18 1.22
N ARG A 269 0.57 33.30 -0.04
CA ARG A 269 1.69 34.16 -0.47
C ARG A 269 1.20 35.40 -1.22
N SER A 270 0.25 36.14 -0.65
CA SER A 270 0.04 37.55 -1.02
C SER A 270 0.92 38.48 -0.18
N ALA A 271 2.22 38.23 -0.17
CA ALA A 271 3.27 39.21 0.07
C ALA A 271 4.61 38.59 -0.33
N VAL A 272 5.16 39.05 -1.46
CA VAL A 272 6.57 38.93 -1.87
C VAL A 272 7.05 37.51 -2.22
N THR A 273 6.94 37.15 -3.49
CA THR A 273 8.08 37.02 -4.43
C THR A 273 7.60 36.41 -5.75
N THR A 274 7.83 37.11 -6.85
CA THR A 274 7.77 36.58 -8.20
C THR A 274 8.62 35.31 -8.29
N SER A 275 8.04 34.18 -8.70
CA SER A 275 8.82 33.00 -9.06
C SER A 275 9.94 33.41 -10.03
N PRO A 276 11.20 33.02 -9.79
CA PRO A 276 12.26 33.37 -10.70
C PRO A 276 11.95 32.69 -12.03
N LYS A 277 11.81 33.47 -13.10
CA LYS A 277 11.74 32.93 -14.46
C LYS A 277 13.01 32.12 -14.68
N LEU A 278 12.88 30.80 -14.70
CA LEU A 278 14.00 29.92 -15.00
C LEU A 278 14.51 30.25 -16.41
N ASN A 279 15.82 30.45 -16.51
CA ASN A 279 16.47 30.68 -17.79
C ASN A 279 16.18 29.48 -18.72
N ARG A 280 16.00 29.74 -20.02
CA ARG A 280 15.73 28.76 -21.09
C ARG A 280 16.65 27.53 -21.03
N GLU A 281 17.86 27.68 -20.52
CA GLU A 281 18.84 26.60 -20.33
C GLU A 281 18.37 25.55 -19.30
N VAL A 282 17.79 26.00 -18.18
CA VAL A 282 17.31 25.10 -17.10
C VAL A 282 15.99 24.44 -17.50
N GLU A 283 15.15 25.12 -18.28
CA GLU A 283 13.98 24.51 -18.91
C GLU A 283 14.35 23.44 -19.94
N LYS A 284 15.44 23.65 -20.70
CA LYS A 284 16.01 22.63 -21.58
C LYS A 284 16.51 21.43 -20.79
N GLN A 285 17.25 21.64 -19.70
CA GLN A 285 17.75 20.56 -18.84
C GLN A 285 16.61 19.77 -18.19
N ARG A 286 15.54 20.43 -17.73
CA ARG A 286 14.33 19.77 -17.22
C ARG A 286 13.65 18.90 -18.28
N LYS A 287 13.55 19.38 -19.53
CA LYS A 287 12.98 18.61 -20.66
C LYS A 287 13.87 17.43 -21.05
N VAL A 288 15.19 17.58 -20.98
CA VAL A 288 16.15 16.49 -21.22
C VAL A 288 16.03 15.41 -20.14
N ILE A 289 15.91 15.79 -18.86
CA ILE A 289 15.72 14.85 -17.75
C ILE A 289 14.40 14.07 -17.88
N GLY A 290 13.28 14.75 -18.19
CA GLY A 290 12.00 14.08 -18.45
C GLY A 290 12.07 13.13 -19.66
N TRP A 291 12.82 13.50 -20.70
CA TRP A 291 13.04 12.66 -21.86
C TRP A 291 13.91 11.43 -21.53
N SER A 292 14.92 11.57 -20.66
CA SER A 292 15.76 10.46 -20.18
C SER A 292 14.98 9.43 -19.36
N PHE A 293 14.02 9.86 -18.52
CA PHE A 293 13.11 8.94 -17.82
C PHE A 293 12.14 8.24 -18.78
N SER A 294 11.63 8.95 -19.79
CA SER A 294 10.80 8.34 -20.82
C SER A 294 11.57 7.37 -21.72
N LEU A 295 12.87 7.62 -21.95
CA LEU A 295 13.75 6.73 -22.71
C LEU A 295 14.10 5.47 -21.90
N ALA A 296 14.34 5.61 -20.59
CA ALA A 296 14.53 4.48 -19.68
C ALA A 296 13.27 3.59 -19.59
N LYS A 297 12.09 4.20 -19.58
CA LYS A 297 10.81 3.48 -19.65
C LYS A 297 10.62 2.76 -20.99
N ASN A 298 10.95 3.41 -22.11
CA ASN A 298 10.80 2.81 -23.44
C ASN A 298 11.83 1.71 -23.71
N MET A 299 13.03 1.77 -23.14
CA MET A 299 14.02 0.68 -23.20
C MET A 299 13.56 -0.59 -22.44
N HIS A 300 12.69 -0.45 -21.43
CA HIS A 300 12.09 -1.58 -20.73
C HIS A 300 10.90 -2.20 -21.48
N ALA A 301 10.25 -1.47 -22.39
CA ALA A 301 9.07 -1.94 -23.12
C ALA A 301 9.39 -2.65 -24.45
N SER A 302 10.61 -2.49 -24.99
CA SER A 302 10.97 -3.01 -26.32
C SER A 302 11.80 -4.32 -26.30
N SER A 303 11.80 -5.10 -25.21
CA SER A 303 12.35 -6.47 -25.23
C SER A 303 11.35 -7.55 -25.68
N ASP A 304 10.14 -7.17 -26.06
CA ASP A 304 9.21 -8.03 -26.80
C ASP A 304 9.50 -7.94 -28.31
N ASN A 305 10.63 -8.51 -28.77
CA ASN A 305 10.67 -9.25 -30.04
C ASN A 305 12.06 -9.85 -30.34
N THR A 306 12.07 -11.18 -30.41
CA THR A 306 12.83 -12.06 -31.32
C THR A 306 14.32 -11.83 -31.58
N GLY A 307 15.13 -12.85 -31.23
CA GLY A 307 15.91 -13.55 -32.25
C GLY A 307 17.45 -13.52 -32.18
N ALA A 308 18.00 -14.63 -31.67
CA ALA A 308 19.15 -15.38 -32.23
C ALA A 308 20.61 -14.89 -32.06
N GLN A 309 21.37 -15.78 -31.38
CA GLN A 309 22.73 -16.29 -31.67
C GLN A 309 23.98 -15.74 -30.92
N HIS A 310 24.64 -16.70 -30.23
CA HIS A 310 25.92 -16.82 -29.48
C HIS A 310 27.22 -16.64 -30.32
N PRO A 311 28.47 -16.86 -29.82
CA PRO A 311 29.11 -16.66 -28.49
C PRO A 311 30.59 -16.11 -28.53
N ALA A 312 31.22 -15.91 -27.35
CA ALA A 312 32.59 -16.36 -26.95
C ALA A 312 33.64 -15.33 -26.42
N GLU A 313 34.11 -15.63 -25.19
CA GLU A 313 35.51 -15.69 -24.69
C GLU A 313 36.28 -14.50 -24.02
N HIS A 314 36.68 -14.77 -22.74
CA HIS A 314 37.95 -14.49 -22.03
C HIS A 314 38.36 -13.04 -21.69
N ARG A 315 39.13 -12.69 -20.63
CA ARG A 315 39.49 -13.23 -19.28
C ARG A 315 40.36 -12.12 -18.63
N ASP A 316 40.17 -11.87 -17.34
CA ASP A 316 41.17 -11.45 -16.33
C ASP A 316 41.81 -10.02 -16.33
N GLY A 317 41.97 -9.46 -15.13
CA GLY A 317 42.85 -8.30 -14.87
C GLY A 317 42.32 -7.21 -13.94
N ASP A 318 42.05 -7.57 -12.68
CA ASP A 318 42.29 -6.86 -11.41
C ASP A 318 42.42 -5.32 -11.38
N LEU A 319 41.66 -4.66 -10.50
CA LEU A 319 42.11 -3.60 -9.56
C LEU A 319 40.94 -3.22 -8.63
N ASP A 320 41.08 -3.63 -7.37
CA ASP A 320 40.18 -3.35 -6.25
C ASP A 320 40.53 -2.01 -5.57
N ALA A 321 39.52 -1.17 -5.34
CA ALA A 321 39.48 -0.07 -4.37
C ALA A 321 38.08 0.57 -4.36
N GLY A 322 37.15 0.03 -3.55
CA GLY A 322 35.88 0.70 -3.23
C GLY A 322 34.66 -0.18 -2.94
N ALA A 323 34.82 -1.46 -2.62
CA ALA A 323 33.72 -2.38 -2.36
C ALA A 323 33.46 -2.60 -0.85
N GLU A 324 32.86 -1.61 -0.18
CA GLU A 324 32.16 -1.81 1.11
C GLU A 324 30.74 -1.20 1.09
N PHE A 325 30.11 -1.17 -0.09
CA PHE A 325 28.69 -0.86 -0.22
C PHE A 325 28.01 -1.84 -1.16
N LEU A 326 28.06 -3.13 -0.81
CA LEU A 326 27.18 -4.19 -1.35
C LEU A 326 27.36 -5.55 -0.62
N GLU A 327 27.66 -5.56 0.69
CA GLU A 327 27.47 -6.77 1.49
C GLU A 327 26.11 -6.75 2.20
N SER A 328 25.10 -7.12 1.44
CA SER A 328 23.96 -7.90 1.95
C SER A 328 23.45 -8.87 0.88
N LYS A 329 24.37 -9.60 0.26
CA LYS A 329 24.08 -10.90 -0.35
C LYS A 329 24.61 -11.99 0.56
N THR A 330 23.83 -12.39 1.57
CA THR A 330 23.99 -13.72 2.15
C THR A 330 22.88 -14.60 1.62
N ALA A 331 23.21 -15.37 0.57
CA ALA A 331 22.48 -16.58 0.25
C ALA A 331 22.48 -17.48 1.49
N LEU A 332 21.33 -18.09 1.80
CA LEU A 332 21.17 -19.03 2.91
C LEU A 332 22.22 -20.15 2.81
N SER A 333 22.86 -20.50 3.93
CA SER A 333 23.78 -21.64 3.99
C SER A 333 23.03 -22.95 3.73
N VAL A 334 23.74 -23.97 3.22
CA VAL A 334 23.19 -25.33 2.99
C VAL A 334 22.54 -25.93 4.25
N GLN A 335 22.98 -25.48 5.43
CA GLN A 335 22.43 -25.87 6.72
C GLN A 335 21.10 -25.15 7.05
N GLN A 336 20.95 -23.89 6.63
CA GLN A 336 19.70 -23.13 6.70
C GLN A 336 18.67 -23.65 5.67
N GLU A 337 19.12 -24.10 4.50
CA GLU A 337 18.30 -24.74 3.48
C GLU A 337 17.72 -26.08 3.94
N LYS A 338 18.50 -26.90 4.67
CA LYS A 338 18.01 -28.15 5.30
C LYS A 338 16.97 -27.88 6.40
N ARG A 339 17.15 -26.81 7.18
CA ARG A 339 16.16 -26.36 8.19
C ARG A 339 14.85 -25.94 7.54
N LEU A 340 14.91 -25.15 6.46
CA LEU A 340 13.72 -24.72 5.70
C LEU A 340 12.97 -25.90 5.05
N LYS A 341 13.69 -26.92 4.56
CA LYS A 341 13.08 -28.16 4.04
C LYS A 341 12.48 -29.06 5.13
N GLN A 342 13.03 -29.03 6.35
CA GLN A 342 12.47 -29.77 7.49
C GLN A 342 11.27 -29.06 8.14
N MET A 343 11.15 -27.73 7.97
CA MET A 343 10.09 -26.90 8.57
C MET A 343 8.80 -26.81 7.72
N GLY A 344 8.65 -27.61 6.66
CA GLY A 344 7.36 -27.79 6.00
C GLY A 344 6.81 -26.59 5.22
N ALA A 345 7.63 -25.58 4.90
CA ALA A 345 7.24 -24.53 3.97
C ALA A 345 7.11 -25.12 2.56
N THR A 346 5.89 -25.18 2.05
CA THR A 346 5.54 -25.81 0.77
C THR A 346 6.23 -25.06 -0.36
N VAL A 347 7.27 -25.69 -0.92
CA VAL A 347 8.08 -25.16 -2.01
C VAL A 347 7.23 -25.17 -3.30
N ARG A 348 6.69 -24.02 -3.68
CA ARG A 348 6.29 -23.75 -5.08
C ARG A 348 7.11 -22.65 -5.76
N ASN A 349 7.90 -21.87 -5.02
CA ASN A 349 8.64 -20.70 -5.58
C ASN A 349 10.18 -20.83 -5.63
N ALA A 350 10.76 -21.98 -5.28
CA ALA A 350 12.22 -22.13 -5.37
C ALA A 350 12.74 -22.00 -6.81
N SER A 351 11.99 -22.43 -7.82
CA SER A 351 12.40 -22.29 -9.24
C SER A 351 12.39 -20.84 -9.72
N ALA A 352 11.39 -20.05 -9.31
CA ALA A 352 11.27 -18.63 -9.67
C ALA A 352 12.32 -17.76 -8.98
N TYR A 353 12.72 -18.09 -7.75
CA TYR A 353 13.81 -17.43 -7.04
C TYR A 353 15.19 -17.77 -7.65
N MET A 354 15.42 -19.04 -7.97
CA MET A 354 16.68 -19.49 -8.60
C MET A 354 16.86 -18.95 -10.02
N ASN A 355 15.77 -18.76 -10.77
CA ASN A 355 15.81 -18.09 -12.07
C ASN A 355 16.10 -16.58 -11.93
N ARG A 356 15.55 -15.90 -10.92
CA ARG A 356 15.84 -14.48 -10.65
C ARG A 356 17.30 -14.24 -10.25
N LEU A 357 17.90 -15.13 -9.47
CA LEU A 357 19.31 -15.05 -9.09
C LEU A 357 20.25 -15.21 -10.29
N LYS A 358 20.00 -16.20 -11.17
CA LYS A 358 20.80 -16.40 -12.40
C LYS A 358 20.70 -15.19 -13.35
N VAL A 359 19.51 -14.62 -13.51
CA VAL A 359 19.29 -13.41 -14.32
C VAL A 359 20.03 -12.20 -13.73
N SER A 360 20.16 -12.11 -12.41
CA SER A 360 20.95 -11.06 -11.76
C SER A 360 22.45 -11.20 -12.01
N GLU A 361 23.00 -12.43 -12.00
CA GLU A 361 24.43 -12.68 -12.25
C GLU A 361 24.80 -12.42 -13.72
N GLU A 362 23.94 -12.82 -14.67
CA GLU A 362 24.15 -12.58 -16.10
C GLU A 362 24.05 -11.09 -16.47
N ARG A 363 23.17 -10.34 -15.81
CA ARG A 363 23.05 -8.87 -15.96
C ARG A 363 24.26 -8.13 -15.40
N GLU A 364 24.80 -8.58 -14.28
CA GLU A 364 26.03 -8.02 -13.71
C GLU A 364 27.22 -8.25 -14.65
N ALA A 365 27.33 -9.44 -15.25
CA ALA A 365 28.33 -9.76 -16.26
C ALA A 365 28.17 -8.89 -17.53
N ALA A 366 26.94 -8.64 -17.98
CA ALA A 366 26.66 -7.78 -19.13
C ALA A 366 27.01 -6.32 -18.88
N ALA A 367 26.71 -5.79 -17.69
CA ALA A 367 27.12 -4.44 -17.29
C ALA A 367 28.65 -4.30 -17.28
N ARG A 368 29.37 -5.29 -16.73
CA ARG A 368 30.83 -5.34 -16.75
C ARG A 368 31.39 -5.37 -18.17
N ALA A 369 30.80 -6.16 -19.07
CA ALA A 369 31.23 -6.26 -20.47
C ALA A 369 30.95 -4.96 -21.27
N LEU A 370 29.90 -4.22 -20.92
CA LEU A 370 29.53 -2.96 -21.56
C LEU A 370 30.47 -1.84 -21.10
N MET A 371 30.75 -1.78 -19.80
CA MET A 371 31.75 -0.85 -19.24
C MET A 371 33.15 -1.13 -19.80
N ALA A 372 33.53 -2.39 -20.02
CA ALA A 372 34.80 -2.74 -20.65
C ALA A 372 34.96 -2.24 -22.11
N LYS A 373 33.84 -1.96 -22.81
CA LYS A 373 33.84 -1.44 -24.20
C LYS A 373 33.76 0.08 -24.26
N MET A 374 33.55 0.77 -23.14
CA MET A 374 33.46 2.22 -23.09
C MET A 374 34.86 2.84 -23.13
N SER A 375 35.01 3.95 -23.85
CA SER A 375 36.26 4.71 -23.81
C SER A 375 36.49 5.30 -22.41
N VAL A 376 37.75 5.56 -22.06
CA VAL A 376 38.13 6.13 -20.75
C VAL A 376 37.36 7.42 -20.45
N ALA A 377 37.08 8.25 -21.46
CA ALA A 377 36.28 9.47 -21.30
C ALA A 377 34.81 9.20 -20.95
N GLN A 378 34.23 8.12 -21.49
CA GLN A 378 32.85 7.72 -21.20
C GLN A 378 32.73 7.08 -19.82
N LEU A 379 33.69 6.25 -19.41
CA LEU A 379 33.76 5.71 -18.05
C LEU A 379 33.99 6.82 -17.02
N ALA A 380 34.86 7.78 -17.32
CA ALA A 380 35.09 8.94 -16.45
C ALA A 380 33.82 9.80 -16.29
N SER A 381 33.04 9.98 -17.35
CA SER A 381 31.76 10.70 -17.31
C SER A 381 30.71 9.95 -16.50
N LEU A 382 30.63 8.62 -16.65
CA LEU A 382 29.72 7.78 -15.87
C LEU A 382 30.08 7.79 -14.38
N ALA A 383 31.37 7.70 -14.06
CA ALA A 383 31.87 7.79 -12.68
C ALA A 383 31.68 9.19 -12.08
N ALA A 384 31.80 10.26 -12.88
CA ALA A 384 31.49 11.62 -12.44
C ALA A 384 30.01 11.81 -12.15
N PHE A 385 29.13 11.21 -12.96
CA PHE A 385 27.68 11.22 -12.74
C PHE A 385 27.30 10.54 -11.41
N TYR A 386 27.80 9.33 -11.15
CA TYR A 386 27.51 8.63 -9.89
C TYR A 386 28.10 9.35 -8.67
N ARG A 387 29.27 9.98 -8.79
CA ARG A 387 29.83 10.83 -7.73
C ARG A 387 28.98 12.08 -7.48
N ALA A 388 28.49 12.72 -8.52
CA ALA A 388 27.60 13.88 -8.37
C ALA A 388 26.29 13.48 -7.69
N MET A 389 25.70 12.34 -8.06
CA MET A 389 24.52 11.79 -7.38
C MET A 389 24.80 11.47 -5.91
N GLY A 390 25.95 10.84 -5.62
CA GLY A 390 26.37 10.56 -4.25
C GLY A 390 26.54 11.83 -3.42
N ASN A 391 27.18 12.87 -3.97
CA ASN A 391 27.37 14.15 -3.30
C ASN A 391 26.05 14.86 -3.04
N VAL A 392 25.12 14.85 -4.00
CA VAL A 392 23.78 15.42 -3.80
C VAL A 392 23.04 14.70 -2.68
N CYS A 393 23.11 13.36 -2.64
CA CYS A 393 22.52 12.60 -1.54
C CYS A 393 23.17 12.93 -0.19
N SER A 394 24.50 13.04 -0.13
CA SER A 394 25.23 13.41 1.09
C SER A 394 24.97 14.84 1.53
N GLU A 395 24.92 15.82 0.62
CA GLU A 395 24.60 17.21 0.93
C GLU A 395 23.18 17.36 1.49
N VAL A 396 22.22 16.60 0.95
CA VAL A 396 20.85 16.53 1.48
C VAL A 396 20.82 15.89 2.86
N LEU A 397 21.65 14.88 3.12
CA LEU A 397 21.76 14.23 4.44
C LEU A 397 22.44 15.15 5.46
N ASP A 398 23.56 15.79 5.11
CA ASP A 398 24.30 16.70 5.98
C ASP A 398 23.50 17.97 6.31
N ALA A 399 22.75 18.52 5.34
CA ALA A 399 21.85 19.63 5.57
C ALA A 399 20.71 19.28 6.56
N LYS A 400 20.33 18.00 6.64
CA LYS A 400 19.35 17.52 7.62
C LYS A 400 19.95 17.16 8.97
N LEU A 401 21.25 16.90 9.05
CA LEU A 401 21.96 16.51 10.27
C LEU A 401 22.55 17.70 11.05
N GLN A 402 22.60 18.91 10.49
CA GLN A 402 23.03 20.11 11.23
C GLN A 402 21.89 20.69 12.08
N PRO A 403 22.09 20.91 13.40
CA PRO A 403 21.09 21.56 14.23
C PRO A 403 20.97 23.06 13.89
N PRO A 404 19.79 23.68 14.11
CA PRO A 404 19.59 25.10 13.83
C PRO A 404 20.53 25.96 14.70
N SER A 405 21.24 26.88 14.07
CA SER A 405 22.13 27.81 14.76
C SER A 405 21.34 28.67 15.77
N PRO A 406 21.85 28.91 16.99
CA PRO A 406 21.17 29.76 17.96
C PRO A 406 21.18 31.20 17.47
N THR A 407 20.01 31.76 17.22
CA THR A 407 19.83 33.19 16.99
C THR A 407 20.18 33.95 18.27
N LEU A 408 21.30 34.69 18.21
CA LEU A 408 21.66 35.70 19.20
C LEU A 408 20.62 36.83 19.14
N HIS A 409 19.87 37.00 20.22
CA HIS A 409 19.14 38.24 20.49
C HIS A 409 20.08 39.20 21.24
N GLU A 410 20.41 40.33 20.60
CA GLU A 410 20.72 41.60 21.28
C GLU A 410 19.47 42.47 21.35
#